data_AF-A0A3C0Y6H8-F1
#
_entry.id   AF-A0A3C0Y6H8-F1
#
_cell.length_a   1.000
_cell.length_b   1.000
_cell.length_c   1.000
_cell.angle_alpha   90.00
_cell.angle_beta   90.00
_cell.angle_gamma   90.00
#
_symmetry.space_group_name_H-M   'P 1'
#
loop_
_entity.id
_entity.type
_entity.pdbx_description
1 polymer ?
#
loop_
_entity_poly.entity_id
_entity_poly.type
_entity_poly.pdbx_seq_one_letter_code
_entity_poly.pdbx_strand_id
1 'polypeptide(L)' 'GISTKATVAERMIPFVAAYVDAVDIAGKRITVDWQPDY' A
#
# COMPACT_ATOMS: atom_id res chain seq x y z
N GLY A 1 18.33 -9.56 21.49
CA GLY A 1 17.18 -8.77 21.00
C GLY A 1 17.17 -8.86 19.49
N ILE A 2 16.13 -9.47 18.92
CA ILE A 2 16.06 -9.66 17.47
C ILE A 2 15.61 -8.34 16.84
N SER A 3 16.50 -7.70 16.08
CA SER A 3 16.14 -6.58 15.22
C SER A 3 15.72 -7.16 13.88
N THR A 4 14.41 -7.26 13.63
CA THR A 4 13.86 -7.67 12.34
C THR A 4 14.08 -6.54 11.35
N LYS A 5 14.95 -6.78 10.35
CA LYS A 5 15.11 -5.88 9.20
C LYS A 5 13.81 -5.90 8.40
N ALA A 6 13.07 -4.79 8.38
CA ALA A 6 11.95 -4.63 7.47
C ALA A 6 12.46 -4.73 6.02
N THR A 7 12.06 -5.78 5.32
CA THR A 7 12.32 -5.94 3.89
C THR A 7 11.37 -5.05 3.12
N VAL A 8 11.93 -4.18 2.27
CA VAL A 8 11.12 -3.44 1.29
C VAL A 8 10.57 -4.46 0.30
N ALA A 9 9.25 -4.49 0.14
CA ALA A 9 8.55 -5.36 -0.80
C ALA A 9 7.88 -4.51 -1.88
N GLU A 10 7.97 -4.97 -3.12
CA GLU A 10 7.22 -4.41 -4.24
C GLU A 10 5.86 -5.10 -4.32
N ARG A 11 4.79 -4.34 -4.57
CA ARG A 11 3.41 -4.85 -4.64
C ARG A 11 2.72 -4.29 -5.88
N MET A 12 1.97 -5.14 -6.58
CA MET A 12 1.08 -4.72 -7.64
C MET A 12 -0.32 -4.53 -7.06
N ILE A 13 -0.81 -3.29 -7.06
CA ILE A 13 -2.15 -2.96 -6.56
C ILE A 13 -3.04 -2.63 -7.77
N PRO A 14 -4.16 -3.34 -7.99
CA PRO A 14 -5.10 -2.99 -9.05
C PRO A 14 -5.73 -1.62 -8.79
N PHE A 15 -5.77 -0.76 -9.80
CA PHE A 15 -6.32 0.60 -9.68
C PHE A 15 -7.84 0.60 -9.80
N VAL A 16 -8.52 0.07 -8.78
CA VAL A 16 -9.98 -0.05 -8.67
C VAL A 16 -10.46 0.35 -7.28
N ALA A 17 -11.71 0.82 -7.17
CA ALA A 17 -12.30 1.31 -5.91
C ALA A 17 -12.42 0.25 -4.80
N ALA A 18 -12.26 -1.04 -5.13
CA ALA A 18 -12.21 -2.10 -4.13
C ALA A 18 -10.91 -2.07 -3.29
N TYR A 19 -9.84 -1.45 -3.78
CA TYR A 19 -8.54 -1.40 -3.12
C TYR A 19 -7.97 0.01 -2.94
N VAL A 20 -8.50 0.99 -3.67
CA VAL A 20 -8.03 2.38 -3.62
C VAL A 20 -9.09 3.23 -2.94
N ASP A 21 -8.82 3.65 -1.71
CA ASP A 21 -9.75 4.43 -0.90
C ASP A 21 -9.75 5.90 -1.30
N ALA A 22 -8.57 6.46 -1.57
CA ALA A 22 -8.42 7.87 -1.85
C ALA A 22 -7.25 8.16 -2.81
N VAL A 23 -7.46 9.14 -3.69
CA VAL A 23 -6.44 9.70 -4.57
C VAL A 23 -6.38 11.20 -4.34
N ASP A 24 -5.28 11.67 -3.76
CA ASP A 24 -4.97 13.09 -3.59
C ASP A 24 -3.87 13.49 -4.58
N ILE A 25 -4.26 14.16 -5.66
CA ILE A 25 -3.35 14.60 -6.73
C ILE A 25 -2.45 15.74 -6.26
N ALA A 26 -2.98 16.69 -5.47
CA ALA A 26 -2.22 17.83 -4.99
C ALA A 26 -1.18 17.40 -3.95
N GLY A 27 -1.58 16.51 -3.03
CA GLY A 27 -0.71 15.90 -2.03
C GLY A 27 0.14 14.74 -2.54
N LYS A 28 -0.03 14.32 -3.80
CA LYS A 28 0.67 13.19 -4.44
C LYS A 28 0.59 11.91 -3.59
N ARG A 29 -0.60 11.62 -3.08
CA ARG A 29 -0.85 10.50 -2.16
C ARG A 29 -1.99 9.64 -2.65
N ILE A 30 -1.81 8.33 -2.55
CA ILE A 30 -2.87 7.34 -2.74
C ILE A 30 -3.00 6.57 -1.42
N THR A 31 -4.21 6.49 -0.89
CA THR A 31 -4.53 5.64 0.26
C THR A 31 -5.13 4.35 -0.27
N VAL A 32 -4.60 3.23 0.21
CA VAL A 32 -5.01 1.88 -0.19
C VAL A 32 -5.30 1.06 1.05
N ASP A 33 -6.46 0.43 1.11
CA ASP A 33 -6.74 -0.63 2.08
C ASP A 33 -6.38 -1.96 1.44
N TRP A 34 -5.09 -2.31 1.55
CA TRP A 34 -4.55 -3.57 1.07
C TRP A 34 -4.11 -4.40 2.26
N GLN A 35 -4.91 -5.39 2.64
CA GLN A 35 -4.44 -6.41 3.57
C GLN A 35 -3.37 -7.29 2.87
N PRO A 36 -2.27 -7.63 3.55
CA PRO A 36 -1.36 -8.67 3.09
C PRO A 36 -2.08 -10.01 3.22
N ASP A 37 -2.98 -10.28 2.29
CA ASP A 37 -3.47 -11.62 2.08
C ASP A 37 -2.26 -12.38 1.50
N TYR A 38 -1.61 -13.16 2.37
CA TYR A 38 -0.37 -13.95 2.23
C TYR A 38 0.92 -13.32 2.78
#